data_AF-A0A7C3RZI3-F1
#
_entry.id   AF-A0A7C3RZI3-F1
#
_cell.length_a   1.000
_cell.length_b   1.000
_cell.length_c   1.000
_cell.angle_alpha   90.00
_cell.angle_beta   90.00
_cell.angle_gamma   90.00
#
_symmetry.space_group_name_H-M   'P 1'
#
loop_
_entity.id
_entity.type
_entity.pdbx_description
1 polymer ?
#
loop_
_entity_poly.entity_id
_entity_poly.type
_entity_poly.pdbx_seq_one_letter_code
_entity_poly.pdbx_strand_id
1 'polypeptide(L)'
;MLTDLQKRAAQAIVNVFETGSPRGNHSSVTVIPGDAGRLTYGRTQATLASGALHQLIKAYCECPEARYGRQLRGYLGRLAACDHSLDRDAALHSLLRAAGADPAMQAVQERFFERRYWCPAVATAAGMGLSTALGVAVVYDGRVHGSWQLLRNRTTRKHGTARAVGERSWLRSYVAERRAWLASRAEPLCHAVYRMDAFRKLMDEDNWDLHLPFSVRGVVIDAKALEGVCAAHGLQRSSRR
;
A
#
# COMPACT_ATOMS: atom_id res chain seq x y z
N MET A 1 -4.48 18.70 -7.13
CA MET A 1 -3.51 17.59 -7.31
C MET A 1 -2.74 17.47 -6.01
N LEU A 2 -2.51 16.25 -5.50
CA LEU A 2 -1.86 16.07 -4.19
C LEU A 2 -0.39 16.48 -4.27
N THR A 3 0.14 17.07 -3.20
CA THR A 3 1.59 17.26 -3.06
C THR A 3 2.28 15.92 -2.78
N ASP A 4 3.59 15.84 -2.99
CA ASP A 4 4.37 14.65 -2.65
C ASP A 4 4.31 14.32 -1.15
N LEU A 5 4.22 15.35 -0.30
CA LEU A 5 4.07 15.18 1.14
C LEU A 5 2.71 14.56 1.48
N GLN A 6 1.63 15.05 0.87
CA GLN A 6 0.28 14.50 1.05
C GLN A 6 0.18 13.06 0.54
N LYS A 7 0.80 12.76 -0.60
CA LYS A 7 0.94 11.39 -1.11
C LYS A 7 1.63 10.50 -0.09
N ARG A 8 2.78 10.91 0.44
CA ARG A 8 3.55 10.13 1.43
C ARG A 8 2.77 9.94 2.73
N ALA A 9 2.07 10.98 3.19
CA ALA A 9 1.20 10.89 4.36
C ALA A 9 0.05 9.89 4.14
N ALA A 10 -0.63 9.95 2.99
CA ALA A 10 -1.70 9.01 2.62
C ALA A 10 -1.20 7.56 2.53
N GLN A 11 -0.03 7.34 1.92
CA GLN A 11 0.60 6.02 1.85
C GLN A 11 1.04 5.52 3.24
N ALA A 12 1.52 6.41 4.11
CA ALA A 12 1.94 6.07 5.47
C ALA A 12 0.79 5.58 6.34
N ILE A 13 -0.42 6.15 6.20
CA ILE A 13 -1.62 5.64 6.88
C ILE A 13 -1.82 4.15 6.59
N VAL A 14 -1.77 3.76 5.31
CA VAL A 14 -1.96 2.36 4.89
C VAL A 14 -0.79 1.50 5.34
N ASN A 15 0.45 1.98 5.26
CA ASN A 15 1.61 1.24 5.77
C ASN A 15 1.49 0.94 7.27
N VAL A 16 1.02 1.89 8.08
CA VAL A 16 0.75 1.68 9.50
C VAL A 16 -0.31 0.59 9.69
N PHE A 17 -1.34 0.55 8.84
CA PHE A 17 -2.34 -0.50 8.92
C PHE A 17 -1.83 -1.89 8.54
N GLU A 18 -0.91 -1.99 7.58
CA GLU A 18 -0.34 -3.27 7.12
C GLU A 18 0.78 -3.78 8.02
N THR A 19 1.59 -2.88 8.58
CA THR A 19 2.88 -3.24 9.20
C THR A 19 3.15 -2.58 10.55
N GLY A 20 2.27 -1.70 11.01
CA GLY A 20 2.49 -0.90 12.22
C GLY A 20 3.56 0.20 12.07
N SER A 21 4.12 0.40 10.87
CA SER A 21 5.18 1.39 10.60
C SER A 21 4.81 2.32 9.44
N PRO A 22 5.08 3.64 9.51
CA PRO A 22 4.81 4.57 8.41
C PRO A 22 5.56 4.24 7.12
N ARG A 23 6.72 3.60 7.22
CA ARG A 23 7.58 3.26 6.07
C ARG A 23 7.26 1.89 5.47
N GLY A 24 6.56 1.04 6.22
CA GLY A 24 6.42 -0.36 5.90
C GLY A 24 7.73 -1.14 5.98
N ASN A 25 7.73 -2.39 5.48
CA ASN A 25 8.89 -3.28 5.57
C ASN A 25 9.16 -3.97 4.22
N HIS A 26 10.15 -3.46 3.48
CA HIS A 26 10.57 -4.00 2.17
C HIS A 26 11.19 -5.41 2.26
N SER A 27 11.68 -5.80 3.44
CA SER A 27 12.28 -7.12 3.70
C SER A 27 11.31 -8.11 4.34
N SER A 28 10.04 -7.74 4.51
CA SER A 28 9.04 -8.64 5.11
C SER A 28 8.87 -9.89 4.25
N VAL A 29 9.04 -11.07 4.83
CA VAL A 29 8.80 -12.37 4.19
C VAL A 29 7.93 -13.17 5.12
N THR A 30 6.72 -13.48 4.67
CA THR A 30 5.68 -14.08 5.49
C THR A 30 5.04 -15.25 4.76
N VAL A 31 4.81 -16.34 5.49
CA VAL A 31 3.96 -17.47 5.08
C VAL A 31 3.01 -17.70 6.24
N ILE A 32 1.71 -17.51 6.03
CA ILE A 32 0.69 -17.77 7.05
C ILE A 32 0.04 -19.12 6.72
N PRO A 33 0.08 -20.11 7.63
CA PRO A 33 -0.58 -21.39 7.42
C PRO A 33 -2.08 -21.20 7.10
N GLY A 34 -2.53 -21.80 5.99
CA GLY A 34 -3.92 -21.70 5.54
C GLY A 34 -4.27 -20.42 4.77
N ASP A 35 -3.37 -19.45 4.66
CA ASP A 35 -3.58 -18.25 3.85
C ASP A 35 -3.44 -18.56 2.35
N ALA A 36 -4.41 -18.10 1.57
CA ALA A 36 -4.45 -18.33 0.13
C ALA A 36 -3.36 -17.57 -0.64
N GLY A 37 -2.78 -16.52 -0.05
CA GLY A 37 -1.69 -15.74 -0.61
C GLY A 37 -0.36 -16.49 -0.62
N ARG A 38 -0.18 -17.51 0.23
CA ARG A 38 1.08 -18.28 0.35
C ARG A 38 2.27 -17.36 0.69
N LEU A 39 3.48 -17.68 0.22
CA LEU A 39 4.65 -16.82 0.33
C LEU A 39 4.34 -15.38 -0.12
N THR A 40 4.57 -14.47 0.82
CA THR A 40 4.25 -13.05 0.69
C THR A 40 5.50 -12.22 1.01
N TYR A 41 5.78 -11.22 0.17
CA TYR A 41 7.02 -10.44 0.25
C TYR A 41 6.80 -8.93 0.13
N GLY A 42 7.54 -8.18 0.93
CA GLY A 42 7.74 -6.74 0.78
C GLY A 42 6.67 -5.85 1.43
N ARG A 43 6.79 -4.55 1.17
CA ARG A 43 6.06 -3.47 1.88
C ARG A 43 4.54 -3.61 1.84
N THR A 44 4.00 -4.03 0.69
CA THR A 44 2.56 -4.20 0.46
C THR A 44 2.26 -5.63 0.01
N GLN A 45 3.03 -6.60 0.50
CA GLN A 45 2.69 -8.03 0.47
C GLN A 45 2.43 -8.59 -0.94
N ALA A 46 3.43 -8.57 -1.82
CA ALA A 46 3.36 -9.27 -3.11
C ALA A 46 3.32 -10.78 -2.89
N THR A 47 2.23 -11.42 -3.31
CA THR A 47 1.98 -12.84 -3.01
C THR A 47 2.39 -13.76 -4.16
N LEU A 48 2.80 -14.99 -3.81
CA LEU A 48 3.11 -16.06 -4.75
C LEU A 48 1.86 -16.47 -5.53
N ALA A 49 0.75 -16.75 -4.83
CA ALA A 49 -0.46 -17.28 -5.45
C ALA A 49 -1.11 -16.34 -6.49
N SER A 50 -0.92 -15.02 -6.36
CA SER A 50 -1.43 -14.05 -7.34
C SER A 50 -0.51 -13.82 -8.53
N GLY A 51 0.69 -14.41 -8.52
CA GLY A 51 1.77 -14.11 -9.47
C GLY A 51 2.40 -12.72 -9.29
N ALA A 52 1.94 -11.90 -8.34
CA ALA A 52 2.52 -10.58 -8.09
C ALA A 52 3.99 -10.68 -7.62
N LEU A 53 4.33 -11.71 -6.84
CA LEU A 53 5.70 -11.97 -6.42
C LEU A 53 6.62 -12.21 -7.63
N HIS A 54 6.18 -13.03 -8.60
CA HIS A 54 6.93 -13.24 -9.83
C HIS A 54 7.18 -11.93 -10.58
N GLN A 55 6.14 -11.12 -10.78
CA GLN A 55 6.25 -9.85 -11.51
C GLN A 55 7.22 -8.87 -10.82
N LEU A 56 7.17 -8.80 -9.49
CA LEU A 56 8.06 -7.96 -8.70
C LEU A 56 9.52 -8.42 -8.81
N ILE A 57 9.78 -9.72 -8.62
CA ILE A 57 11.14 -10.27 -8.69
C ILE A 57 11.69 -10.18 -10.12
N LYS A 58 10.87 -10.39 -11.14
CA LYS A 58 11.25 -10.20 -12.54
C LYS A 58 11.73 -8.76 -12.78
N ALA A 59 10.95 -7.77 -12.36
CA ALA A 59 11.33 -6.36 -12.50
C ALA A 59 12.63 -6.02 -11.75
N TYR A 60 12.86 -6.62 -10.58
CA TYR A 60 14.12 -6.45 -9.85
C TYR A 60 15.30 -7.11 -10.58
N CYS A 61 15.14 -8.31 -11.14
CA CYS A 61 16.16 -9.00 -11.93
C CYS A 61 16.54 -8.26 -13.23
N GLU A 62 15.71 -7.33 -13.69
CA GLU A 62 15.93 -6.46 -14.84
C GLU A 62 16.62 -5.12 -14.45
N CYS A 63 16.72 -4.80 -13.16
CA CYS A 63 17.39 -3.61 -12.67
C CYS A 63 18.93 -3.82 -12.69
N PRO A 64 19.71 -2.99 -13.40
CA PRO A 64 21.17 -3.14 -13.46
C PRO A 64 21.86 -3.08 -12.10
N GLU A 65 21.29 -2.30 -11.17
CA GLU A 65 21.81 -2.08 -9.82
C GLU A 65 21.40 -3.17 -8.82
N ALA A 66 20.63 -4.17 -9.24
CA ALA A 66 20.12 -5.24 -8.37
C ALA A 66 21.25 -6.17 -7.91
N ARG A 67 21.66 -6.02 -6.64
CA ARG A 67 22.73 -6.81 -6.02
C ARG A 67 22.41 -8.30 -5.98
N TYR A 68 21.14 -8.65 -5.77
CA TYR A 68 20.67 -10.03 -5.67
C TYR A 68 19.93 -10.51 -6.93
N GLY A 69 19.88 -9.68 -7.99
CA GLY A 69 19.10 -9.96 -9.19
C GLY A 69 19.53 -11.25 -9.90
N ARG A 70 20.84 -11.53 -9.96
CA ARG A 70 21.38 -12.76 -10.56
C ARG A 70 20.96 -14.02 -9.79
N GLN A 71 21.00 -13.98 -8.46
CA GLN A 71 20.62 -15.12 -7.61
C GLN A 71 19.10 -15.36 -7.67
N LEU A 72 18.30 -14.29 -7.64
CA LEU A 72 16.84 -14.40 -7.72
C LEU A 72 16.35 -14.88 -9.11
N ARG A 73 17.14 -14.68 -10.16
CA ARG A 73 16.79 -15.10 -11.53
C ARG A 73 16.51 -16.61 -11.62
N GLY A 74 17.21 -17.43 -10.84
CA GLY A 74 17.00 -18.89 -10.79
C GLY A 74 15.62 -19.30 -10.28
N TYR A 75 14.93 -18.43 -9.53
CA TYR A 75 13.60 -18.70 -8.98
C TYR A 75 12.46 -18.25 -9.90
N LEU A 76 12.72 -17.47 -10.97
CA LEU A 76 11.67 -16.86 -11.79
C LEU A 76 10.70 -17.89 -12.39
N GLY A 77 11.22 -19.03 -12.87
CA GLY A 77 10.37 -20.10 -13.42
C GLY A 77 9.40 -20.68 -12.39
N ARG A 78 9.91 -21.00 -11.19
CA ARG A 78 9.09 -21.52 -10.08
C ARG A 78 8.09 -20.49 -9.55
N LEU A 79 8.51 -19.23 -9.47
CA LEU A 79 7.63 -18.10 -9.10
C LEU A 79 6.52 -17.91 -10.14
N ALA A 80 6.82 -18.00 -11.43
CA ALA A 80 5.82 -17.90 -12.50
C ALA A 80 4.81 -19.06 -12.47
N ALA A 81 5.28 -20.27 -12.13
CA ALA A 81 4.44 -21.45 -11.94
C ALA A 81 3.65 -21.45 -10.62
N CYS A 82 3.79 -20.42 -9.78
CA CYS A 82 3.20 -20.37 -8.45
C CYS A 82 3.54 -21.61 -7.60
N ASP A 83 4.77 -22.12 -7.71
CA ASP A 83 5.22 -23.34 -7.05
C ASP A 83 5.12 -23.26 -5.53
N HIS A 84 4.15 -23.96 -4.95
CA HIS A 84 3.86 -23.95 -3.51
C HIS A 84 5.01 -24.47 -2.64
N SER A 85 5.97 -25.22 -3.20
CA SER A 85 7.14 -25.65 -2.42
C SER A 85 8.02 -24.47 -1.97
N LEU A 86 7.90 -23.31 -2.62
CA LEU A 86 8.58 -22.07 -2.24
C LEU A 86 8.17 -21.54 -0.86
N ASP A 87 7.03 -21.96 -0.33
CA ASP A 87 6.62 -21.62 1.04
C ASP A 87 7.61 -22.13 2.10
N ARG A 88 8.38 -23.18 1.77
CA ARG A 88 9.36 -23.81 2.66
C ARG A 88 10.82 -23.61 2.22
N ASP A 89 11.04 -22.83 1.17
CA ASP A 89 12.37 -22.62 0.59
C ASP A 89 13.14 -21.56 1.38
N ALA A 90 13.90 -22.02 2.38
CA ALA A 90 14.66 -21.15 3.28
C ALA A 90 15.72 -20.29 2.56
N ALA A 91 16.28 -20.81 1.45
CA ALA A 91 17.26 -20.09 0.65
C ALA A 91 16.61 -18.91 -0.06
N LEU A 92 15.44 -19.12 -0.70
CA LEU A 92 14.66 -18.04 -1.28
C LEU A 92 14.26 -17.00 -0.23
N HIS A 93 13.75 -17.43 0.93
CA HIS A 93 13.30 -16.50 1.98
C HIS A 93 14.43 -15.60 2.46
N SER A 94 15.62 -16.17 2.67
CA SER A 94 16.81 -15.42 3.08
C SER A 94 17.24 -14.43 2.00
N LEU A 95 17.20 -14.85 0.74
CA LEU A 95 17.54 -14.00 -0.41
C LEU A 95 16.55 -12.84 -0.58
N LEU A 96 15.26 -13.08 -0.38
CA LEU A 96 14.23 -12.03 -0.40
C LEU A 96 14.44 -11.01 0.73
N ARG A 97 14.73 -11.46 1.96
CA ARG A 97 15.03 -10.53 3.08
C ARG A 97 16.25 -9.66 2.78
N ALA A 98 17.31 -10.27 2.24
CA ALA A 98 18.53 -9.57 1.86
C ALA A 98 18.28 -8.58 0.71
N ALA A 99 17.50 -8.99 -0.29
CA ALA A 99 17.08 -8.12 -1.37
C ALA A 99 16.24 -6.95 -0.88
N GLY A 100 15.36 -7.11 0.12
CA GLY A 100 14.56 -6.01 0.66
C GLY A 100 15.38 -4.86 1.26
N ALA A 101 16.62 -5.13 1.67
CA ALA A 101 17.57 -4.12 2.14
C ALA A 101 18.34 -3.43 0.99
N ASP A 102 18.28 -3.96 -0.24
CA ASP A 102 18.89 -3.34 -1.42
C ASP A 102 18.07 -2.11 -1.87
N PRO A 103 18.67 -0.91 -1.97
CA PRO A 103 17.99 0.26 -2.50
C PRO A 103 17.34 0.03 -3.88
N ALA A 104 17.93 -0.79 -4.75
CA ALA A 104 17.33 -1.12 -6.03
C ALA A 104 16.00 -1.87 -5.87
N MET A 105 15.91 -2.81 -4.93
CA MET A 105 14.68 -3.54 -4.63
C MET A 105 13.62 -2.62 -4.00
N GLN A 106 14.03 -1.71 -3.12
CA GLN A 106 13.12 -0.73 -2.51
C GLN A 106 12.49 0.14 -3.61
N ALA A 107 13.31 0.68 -4.51
CA ALA A 107 12.83 1.47 -5.65
C ALA A 107 11.95 0.66 -6.62
N VAL A 108 12.22 -0.64 -6.80
CA VAL A 108 11.36 -1.53 -7.60
C VAL A 108 10.02 -1.79 -6.92
N GLN A 109 10.01 -2.09 -5.61
CA GLN A 109 8.78 -2.24 -4.83
C GLN A 109 7.95 -0.97 -4.85
N GLU A 110 8.56 0.20 -4.64
CA GLU A 110 7.87 1.49 -4.71
C GLU A 110 7.17 1.67 -6.06
N ARG A 111 7.90 1.51 -7.17
CA ARG A 111 7.33 1.62 -8.53
C ARG A 111 6.25 0.58 -8.80
N PHE A 112 6.43 -0.65 -8.32
CA PHE A 112 5.47 -1.72 -8.50
C PHE A 112 4.14 -1.41 -7.80
N PHE A 113 4.19 -1.02 -6.53
CA PHE A 113 3.01 -0.69 -5.74
C PHE A 113 2.37 0.64 -6.16
N GLU A 114 3.17 1.61 -6.58
CA GLU A 114 2.71 2.86 -7.16
C GLU A 114 1.79 2.59 -8.36
N ARG A 115 2.25 1.78 -9.32
CA ARG A 115 1.47 1.45 -10.53
C ARG A 115 0.26 0.57 -10.22
N ARG A 116 0.41 -0.40 -9.31
CA ARG A 116 -0.63 -1.39 -9.04
C ARG A 116 -1.77 -0.86 -8.17
N TYR A 117 -1.46 0.00 -7.19
CA TYR A 117 -2.44 0.42 -6.18
C TYR A 117 -2.62 1.93 -6.12
N TRP A 118 -1.54 2.71 -6.05
CA TRP A 118 -1.64 4.16 -5.83
C TRP A 118 -2.24 4.90 -7.03
N CYS A 119 -1.63 4.81 -8.23
CA CYS A 119 -2.15 5.52 -9.40
C CYS A 119 -3.61 5.16 -9.72
N PRO A 120 -4.02 3.87 -9.67
CA PRO A 120 -5.43 3.51 -9.83
C PRO A 120 -6.34 4.10 -8.75
N ALA A 121 -5.87 4.23 -7.51
CA ALA A 121 -6.63 4.88 -6.43
C ALA A 121 -6.81 6.38 -6.68
N VAL A 122 -5.75 7.08 -7.07
CA VAL A 122 -5.80 8.52 -7.43
C VAL A 122 -6.75 8.74 -8.60
N ALA A 123 -6.63 7.96 -9.67
CA ALA A 123 -7.51 8.06 -10.83
C ALA A 123 -8.99 7.83 -10.47
N THR A 124 -9.24 6.91 -9.54
CA THR A 124 -10.59 6.62 -9.05
C THR A 124 -11.15 7.75 -8.19
N ALA A 125 -10.35 8.28 -7.28
CA ALA A 125 -10.71 9.42 -6.47
C ALA A 125 -11.07 10.61 -7.36
N ALA A 126 -10.20 10.94 -8.32
CA ALA A 126 -10.44 12.01 -9.29
C ALA A 126 -11.72 11.81 -10.10
N GLY A 127 -11.97 10.60 -10.63
CA GLY A 127 -13.20 10.28 -11.37
C GLY A 127 -14.48 10.48 -10.55
N MET A 128 -14.39 10.30 -9.23
CA MET A 128 -15.50 10.52 -8.29
C MET A 128 -15.61 11.98 -7.82
N GLY A 129 -14.66 12.84 -8.16
CA GLY A 129 -14.58 14.22 -7.64
C GLY A 129 -14.04 14.30 -6.21
N LEU A 130 -13.30 13.29 -5.76
CA LEU A 130 -12.59 13.30 -4.47
C LEU A 130 -11.19 13.88 -4.67
N SER A 131 -10.85 14.91 -3.90
CA SER A 131 -9.67 15.74 -4.11
C SER A 131 -8.79 15.88 -2.86
N THR A 132 -9.35 15.67 -1.67
CA THR A 132 -8.63 15.76 -0.40
C THR A 132 -7.62 14.63 -0.25
N ALA A 133 -6.51 14.89 0.45
CA ALA A 133 -5.48 13.89 0.70
C ALA A 133 -6.03 12.69 1.50
N LEU A 134 -6.88 12.96 2.50
CA LEU A 134 -7.57 11.95 3.29
C LEU A 134 -8.57 11.14 2.43
N GLY A 135 -9.29 11.78 1.51
CA GLY A 135 -10.19 11.11 0.59
C GLY A 135 -9.48 10.12 -0.33
N VAL A 136 -8.33 10.52 -0.88
CA VAL A 136 -7.47 9.61 -1.67
C VAL A 136 -6.94 8.47 -0.81
N ALA A 137 -6.54 8.72 0.44
CA ALA A 137 -6.08 7.69 1.37
C ALA A 137 -7.17 6.64 1.66
N VAL A 138 -8.43 7.05 1.83
CA VAL A 138 -9.58 6.14 2.00
C VAL A 138 -9.80 5.25 0.77
N VAL A 139 -9.71 5.82 -0.43
CA VAL A 139 -9.81 5.06 -1.69
C VAL A 139 -8.65 4.06 -1.82
N TYR A 140 -7.43 4.51 -1.50
CA TYR A 140 -6.23 3.71 -1.55
C TYR A 140 -6.29 2.51 -0.59
N ASP A 141 -6.62 2.73 0.68
CA ASP A 141 -6.82 1.65 1.66
C ASP A 141 -7.92 0.67 1.22
N GLY A 142 -9.06 1.18 0.74
CA GLY A 142 -10.14 0.31 0.28
C GLY A 142 -9.75 -0.59 -0.89
N ARG A 143 -8.85 -0.12 -1.76
CA ARG A 143 -8.30 -0.89 -2.89
C ARG A 143 -7.25 -1.90 -2.44
N VAL A 144 -6.34 -1.49 -1.55
CA VAL A 144 -5.31 -2.38 -0.99
C VAL A 144 -5.96 -3.52 -0.19
N HIS A 145 -6.91 -3.21 0.68
CA HIS A 145 -7.64 -4.19 1.50
C HIS A 145 -8.75 -4.94 0.73
N GLY A 146 -9.01 -4.59 -0.54
CA GLY A 146 -9.86 -5.39 -1.43
C GLY A 146 -11.37 -5.23 -1.28
N SER A 147 -11.88 -4.17 -0.64
CA SER A 147 -13.32 -3.96 -0.42
C SER A 147 -13.89 -2.70 -1.10
N TRP A 148 -13.07 -1.98 -1.87
CA TRP A 148 -13.44 -0.68 -2.45
C TRP A 148 -14.73 -0.70 -3.27
N GLN A 149 -14.82 -1.56 -4.29
CA GLN A 149 -15.94 -1.54 -5.25
C GLN A 149 -17.28 -1.83 -4.57
N LEU A 150 -17.33 -2.86 -3.72
CA LEU A 150 -18.52 -3.26 -2.98
C LEU A 150 -19.04 -2.10 -2.12
N LEU A 151 -18.16 -1.52 -1.28
CA LEU A 151 -18.56 -0.49 -0.32
C LEU A 151 -18.80 0.86 -0.98
N ARG A 152 -18.06 1.20 -2.05
CA ARG A 152 -18.33 2.39 -2.85
C ARG A 152 -19.73 2.34 -3.42
N ASN A 153 -20.08 1.24 -4.09
CA ASN A 153 -21.39 1.08 -4.73
C ASN A 153 -22.51 1.07 -3.68
N ARG A 154 -22.32 0.40 -2.54
CA ARG A 154 -23.27 0.44 -1.41
C ARG A 154 -23.47 1.87 -0.90
N THR A 155 -22.39 2.59 -0.64
CA THR A 155 -22.44 3.97 -0.13
C THR A 155 -23.15 4.89 -1.12
N THR A 156 -22.77 4.84 -2.40
CA THR A 156 -23.41 5.66 -3.44
C THR A 156 -24.89 5.37 -3.60
N ARG A 157 -25.32 4.11 -3.52
CA ARG A 157 -26.75 3.77 -3.59
C ARG A 157 -27.55 4.31 -2.43
N LYS A 158 -26.98 4.32 -1.22
CA LYS A 158 -27.70 4.70 0.00
C LYS A 158 -27.67 6.21 0.27
N HIS A 159 -26.55 6.86 -0.04
CA HIS A 159 -26.29 8.25 0.35
C HIS A 159 -26.13 9.19 -0.84
N GLY A 160 -26.20 8.70 -2.09
CA GLY A 160 -25.96 9.48 -3.29
C GLY A 160 -24.49 9.55 -3.71
N THR A 161 -24.21 10.21 -4.83
CA THR A 161 -22.84 10.35 -5.35
C THR A 161 -22.06 11.43 -4.59
N ALA A 162 -20.73 11.31 -4.52
CA ALA A 162 -19.88 12.34 -3.91
C ALA A 162 -20.08 13.74 -4.52
N ARG A 163 -20.40 13.82 -5.82
CA ARG A 163 -20.72 15.09 -6.49
C ARG A 163 -22.05 15.68 -6.02
N ALA A 164 -23.03 14.84 -5.69
CA ALA A 164 -24.34 15.30 -5.25
C ALA A 164 -24.35 15.73 -3.78
N VAL A 165 -23.65 15.00 -2.90
CA VAL A 165 -23.70 15.24 -1.45
C VAL A 165 -22.45 15.90 -0.87
N GLY A 166 -21.44 16.15 -1.69
CA GLY A 166 -20.15 16.68 -1.30
C GLY A 166 -19.16 15.61 -0.81
N GLU A 167 -17.89 15.83 -1.09
CA GLU A 167 -16.78 14.91 -0.79
C GLU A 167 -16.75 14.48 0.68
N ARG A 168 -16.73 15.45 1.61
CA ARG A 168 -16.60 15.18 3.06
C ARG A 168 -17.76 14.34 3.59
N SER A 169 -19.00 14.66 3.19
CA SER A 169 -20.20 13.92 3.59
C SER A 169 -20.20 12.48 3.05
N TRP A 170 -19.85 12.33 1.76
CA TRP A 170 -19.76 11.02 1.13
C TRP A 170 -18.67 10.14 1.77
N LEU A 171 -17.49 10.71 2.07
CA LEU A 171 -16.39 9.99 2.72
C LEU A 171 -16.74 9.55 4.14
N ARG A 172 -17.38 10.39 4.94
CA ARG A 172 -17.90 10.00 6.27
C ARG A 172 -18.88 8.84 6.17
N SER A 173 -19.79 8.91 5.19
CA SER A 173 -20.75 7.83 4.92
C SER A 173 -20.05 6.54 4.49
N TYR A 174 -19.06 6.62 3.60
CA TYR A 174 -18.27 5.46 3.17
C TYR A 174 -17.54 4.80 4.35
N VAL A 175 -16.87 5.59 5.19
CA VAL A 175 -16.14 5.09 6.37
C VAL A 175 -17.10 4.40 7.33
N ALA A 176 -18.28 4.98 7.58
CA ALA A 176 -19.30 4.36 8.43
C ALA A 176 -19.83 3.03 7.84
N GLU A 177 -20.17 3.01 6.56
CA GLU A 177 -20.65 1.80 5.87
C GLU A 177 -19.61 0.68 5.85
N ARG A 178 -18.34 1.02 5.58
CA ARG A 178 -17.25 0.04 5.59
C ARG A 178 -16.94 -0.45 7.00
N ARG A 179 -17.00 0.43 8.00
CA ARG A 179 -16.82 0.04 9.41
C ARG A 179 -17.87 -0.98 9.84
N ALA A 180 -19.15 -0.68 9.58
CA ALA A 180 -20.25 -1.58 9.90
C ALA A 180 -20.14 -2.91 9.15
N TRP A 181 -19.76 -2.87 7.87
CA TRP A 181 -19.52 -4.07 7.08
C TRP A 181 -18.40 -4.94 7.66
N LEU A 182 -17.24 -4.35 7.99
CA LEU A 182 -16.12 -5.08 8.61
C LEU A 182 -16.54 -5.72 9.93
N ALA A 183 -17.21 -4.96 10.80
CA ALA A 183 -17.69 -5.46 12.10
C ALA A 183 -18.67 -6.64 11.98
N SER A 184 -19.35 -6.77 10.83
CA SER A 184 -20.26 -7.90 10.55
C SER A 184 -19.59 -9.13 9.91
N ARG A 185 -18.29 -9.08 9.60
CA ARG A 185 -17.56 -10.22 9.02
C ARG A 185 -17.06 -11.16 10.11
N ALA A 186 -16.80 -12.41 9.75
CA ALA A 186 -16.05 -13.33 10.61
C ALA A 186 -14.57 -12.94 10.66
N GLU A 187 -13.84 -13.54 11.61
CA GLU A 187 -12.40 -13.41 11.70
C GLU A 187 -11.71 -13.91 10.42
N PRO A 188 -10.59 -13.28 10.01
CA PRO A 188 -9.91 -12.16 10.66
C PRO A 188 -10.45 -10.77 10.26
N LEU A 189 -11.40 -10.69 9.32
CA LEU A 189 -11.82 -9.42 8.71
C LEU A 189 -12.46 -8.43 9.71
N CYS A 190 -13.16 -8.90 10.73
CA CYS A 190 -13.72 -8.03 11.76
C CYS A 190 -12.66 -7.26 12.56
N HIS A 191 -11.42 -7.76 12.65
CA HIS A 191 -10.36 -7.04 13.33
C HIS A 191 -9.91 -5.78 12.57
N ALA A 192 -10.16 -5.69 11.25
CA ALA A 192 -9.75 -4.53 10.45
C ALA A 192 -10.62 -3.27 10.65
N VAL A 193 -11.60 -3.32 11.55
CA VAL A 193 -12.45 -2.17 11.92
C VAL A 193 -11.64 -0.94 12.35
N TYR A 194 -10.48 -1.14 12.98
CA TYR A 194 -9.60 -0.06 13.42
C TYR A 194 -9.18 0.90 12.29
N ARG A 195 -9.13 0.42 11.04
CA ARG A 195 -8.75 1.24 9.88
C ARG A 195 -9.76 2.36 9.68
N MET A 196 -11.04 2.03 9.82
CA MET A 196 -12.13 2.99 9.67
C MET A 196 -12.23 3.91 10.87
N ASP A 197 -11.93 3.41 12.08
CA ASP A 197 -11.85 4.25 13.27
C ASP A 197 -10.71 5.29 13.17
N ALA A 198 -9.56 4.91 12.60
CA ALA A 198 -8.47 5.84 12.34
C ALA A 198 -8.85 6.92 11.31
N PHE A 199 -9.50 6.56 10.19
CA PHE A 199 -9.98 7.54 9.23
C PHE A 199 -11.04 8.47 9.83
N ARG A 200 -11.99 7.92 10.58
CA ARG A 200 -13.02 8.72 11.27
C ARG A 200 -12.38 9.74 12.20
N LYS A 201 -11.39 9.35 13.00
CA LYS A 201 -10.65 10.26 13.87
C LYS A 201 -10.03 11.43 13.09
N LEU A 202 -9.35 11.17 11.97
CA LEU A 202 -8.77 12.23 11.13
C LEU A 202 -9.83 13.16 10.53
N MET A 203 -11.01 12.62 10.19
CA MET A 203 -12.14 13.45 9.74
C MET A 203 -12.69 14.32 10.86
N ASP A 204 -12.79 13.78 12.09
CA ASP A 204 -13.29 14.51 13.27
C ASP A 204 -12.32 15.63 13.70
N GLU A 205 -11.03 15.46 13.44
CA GLU A 205 -9.97 16.47 13.60
C GLU A 205 -9.92 17.48 12.44
N ASP A 206 -10.85 17.39 11.46
CA ASP A 206 -10.88 18.16 10.21
C ASP A 206 -9.58 18.12 9.38
N ASN A 207 -8.75 17.07 9.56
CA ASN A 207 -7.47 16.94 8.88
C ASN A 207 -7.60 16.31 7.47
N TRP A 208 -8.38 16.95 6.60
CA TRP A 208 -8.64 16.47 5.24
C TRP A 208 -7.42 16.50 4.32
N ASP A 209 -6.53 17.45 4.56
CA ASP A 209 -5.31 17.65 3.76
C ASP A 209 -4.09 16.92 4.32
N LEU A 210 -4.24 16.16 5.41
CA LEU A 210 -3.18 15.40 6.08
C LEU A 210 -1.99 16.28 6.50
N HIS A 211 -2.28 17.43 7.10
CA HIS A 211 -1.28 18.28 7.72
C HIS A 211 -0.57 17.53 8.84
N LEU A 212 0.77 17.61 8.83
CA LEU A 212 1.64 16.97 9.81
C LEU A 212 1.87 17.89 11.02
N PRO A 213 2.09 17.32 12.23
CA PRO A 213 2.02 15.89 12.52
C PRO A 213 0.59 15.41 12.77
N PHE A 214 0.33 14.12 12.54
CA PHE A 214 -0.89 13.46 13.00
C PHE A 214 -0.58 12.04 13.47
N SER A 215 -1.55 11.40 14.14
CA SER A 215 -1.36 10.05 14.69
C SER A 215 -2.36 9.06 14.13
N VAL A 216 -1.86 7.89 13.74
CA VAL A 216 -2.66 6.75 13.31
C VAL A 216 -2.28 5.57 14.18
N ARG A 217 -3.25 4.96 14.87
CA ARG A 217 -3.02 3.73 15.65
C ARG A 217 -1.90 3.85 16.71
N GLY A 218 -1.69 5.04 17.27
CA GLY A 218 -0.63 5.34 18.24
C GLY A 218 0.74 5.63 17.61
N VAL A 219 0.84 5.60 16.28
CA VAL A 219 2.04 5.93 15.52
C VAL A 219 1.95 7.37 15.03
N VAL A 220 2.96 8.18 15.38
CA VAL A 220 3.08 9.56 14.90
C VAL A 220 3.61 9.56 13.46
N ILE A 221 2.92 10.27 12.59
CA ILE A 221 3.35 10.56 11.22
C ILE A 221 3.75 12.04 11.19
N ASP A 222 5.04 12.29 11.06
CA ASP A 222 5.66 13.60 10.91
C ASP A 222 6.66 13.59 9.73
N ALA A 223 7.31 14.73 9.45
CA ALA A 223 8.25 14.82 8.34
C ALA A 223 9.39 13.79 8.44
N LYS A 224 9.93 13.56 9.64
CA LYS A 224 11.03 12.63 9.91
C LYS A 224 10.61 11.17 9.71
N ALA A 225 9.41 10.79 10.14
CA ALA A 225 8.84 9.46 9.92
C ALA A 225 8.70 9.17 8.43
N LEU A 226 8.40 10.20 7.63
CA LEU A 226 8.29 10.08 6.19
C LEU A 226 9.65 10.14 5.48
N GLU A 227 10.67 10.81 6.01
CA GLU A 227 12.03 10.90 5.45
C GLU A 227 12.63 9.51 5.19
N GLY A 228 13.05 9.26 3.94
CA GLY A 228 13.49 7.94 3.46
C GLY A 228 13.07 7.62 2.02
N VAL A 229 12.24 8.46 1.38
CA VAL A 229 11.64 8.19 0.05
C VAL A 229 12.29 9.00 -1.09
N CYS A 230 13.24 9.90 -0.83
CA CYS A 230 13.90 10.64 -1.92
C CYS A 230 15.27 11.20 -1.52
N ALA A 231 16.31 10.40 -1.73
CA ALA A 231 17.68 10.90 -1.86
C ALA A 231 18.42 10.10 -2.95
N ALA A 232 17.75 9.88 -4.08
CA ALA A 232 18.41 9.43 -5.30
C ALA A 232 17.52 9.88 -6.46
N HIS A 233 17.85 11.03 -7.05
CA HIS A 233 17.59 11.51 -8.43
C HIS A 233 17.64 13.05 -8.48
N GLY A 234 18.62 13.64 -7.79
CA GLY A 234 18.95 15.05 -7.90
C GLY A 234 20.45 15.20 -7.72
N LEU A 235 21.21 14.87 -8.77
CA LEU A 235 22.60 15.30 -9.02
C LEU A 235 23.09 14.63 -10.32
N GLN A 236 22.47 14.95 -11.46
CA GLN A 236 23.29 15.11 -12.66
C GLN A 236 23.80 16.55 -12.62
N ARG A 237 24.99 16.70 -12.02
CA ARG A 237 25.81 17.88 -12.22
C ARG A 237 26.04 17.99 -13.72
N SER A 238 25.46 19.03 -14.31
CA SER A 238 26.00 19.62 -15.53
C SER A 238 27.47 19.90 -15.27
N SER A 239 28.33 19.11 -15.90
CA SER A 239 29.75 19.40 -15.98
C SER A 239 30.20 19.15 -17.40
N ARG A 240 30.58 20.26 -18.05
CA ARG A 240 31.59 20.36 -19.12
C ARG A 240 31.08 19.88 -20.49
N ARG A 241 31.33 20.58 -21.59
CA ARG A 241 32.17 21.74 -21.91
C ARG A 241 31.63 22.34 -23.21
#